data_AF-A0A3D2J8Z0-F1
#
_entry.id   AF-A0A3D2J8Z0-F1
#
_cell.length_a   1.000
_cell.length_b   1.000
_cell.length_c   1.000
_cell.angle_alpha   90.00
_cell.angle_beta   90.00
_cell.angle_gamma   90.00
#
_symmetry.space_group_name_H-M   'P 1'
#
loop_
_entity.id
_entity.type
_entity.pdbx_description
1 polymer ?
#
loop_
_entity_poly.entity_id
_entity_poly.type
_entity_poly.pdbx_seq_one_letter_code
_entity_poly.pdbx_strand_id
1 'polypeptide(L)' 'VDITANVRPSLRRLYWLAALAWPGAWSLYALGLRSQTQHGNVRGAVEQYHALQHRLWFYGLLTAQVGQD' A
#
# COMPACT_ATOMS: atom_id res chain seq x y z
N VAL A 1 7.95 -16.96 -2.76
CA VAL A 1 8.73 -16.69 -1.51
C VAL A 1 8.03 -15.59 -0.74
N ASP A 2 7.82 -15.73 0.58
CA ASP A 2 7.33 -14.62 1.42
C ASP A 2 8.45 -13.60 1.60
N ILE A 3 8.19 -12.37 1.15
CA ILE A 3 9.12 -11.24 1.18
C ILE A 3 8.61 -10.10 2.08
N THR A 4 7.62 -10.36 2.92
CA THR A 4 6.99 -9.35 3.79
C THR A 4 8.01 -8.63 4.65
N ALA A 5 8.99 -9.35 5.20
CA ALA A 5 10.06 -8.77 6.00
C ALA A 5 10.91 -7.77 5.18
N ASN A 6 11.18 -8.08 3.91
CA ASN A 6 11.98 -7.24 3.01
C ASN A 6 11.26 -5.94 2.65
N VAL A 7 9.93 -5.98 2.45
CA VAL A 7 9.15 -4.79 2.06
C VAL A 7 8.68 -3.94 3.24
N ARG A 8 8.67 -4.50 4.46
CA ARG A 8 8.17 -3.84 5.68
C ARG A 8 8.76 -2.44 5.94
N PRO A 9 10.07 -2.17 5.79
CA PRO A 9 10.62 -0.83 6.02
C PRO A 9 10.06 0.21 5.04
N SER A 10 9.92 -0.16 3.76
CA SER A 10 9.36 0.72 2.72
C SER A 10 7.88 0.99 2.96
N LEU A 11 7.11 -0.04 3.32
CA LEU A 11 5.68 0.10 3.61
C LEU A 11 5.43 0.92 4.88
N ARG A 12 6.30 0.83 5.89
CA ARG A 12 6.24 1.72 7.06
C ARG A 12 6.44 3.18 6.68
N ARG A 13 7.38 3.49 5.78
CA ARG A 13 7.60 4.86 5.28
C ARG A 13 6.39 5.35 4.49
N LEU A 14 5.86 4.51 3.61
CA LEU A 14 4.67 4.83 2.82
C LEU A 14 3.45 5.08 3.72
N TYR A 15 3.24 4.25 4.74
CA TYR A 15 2.19 4.44 5.74
C TYR A 15 2.26 5.82 6.38
N TRP A 16 3.44 6.23 6.88
CA TRP A 16 3.59 7.53 7.52
C TRP A 16 3.33 8.69 6.57
N LEU A 17 3.83 8.61 5.33
CA LEU A 17 3.56 9.63 4.30
C LEU A 17 2.07 9.71 3.98
N ALA A 18 1.40 8.57 3.80
CA ALA A 18 -0.03 8.51 3.48
C ALA A 18 -0.89 8.98 4.65
N ALA A 19 -0.55 8.61 5.89
CA ALA A 19 -1.24 9.02 7.10
C ALA A 19 -1.09 10.53 7.34
N LEU A 20 0.11 11.09 7.15
CA LEU A 20 0.36 12.53 7.27
C LEU A 20 -0.38 13.31 6.19
N ALA A 21 -0.42 12.78 4.96
CA ALA A 21 -1.14 13.41 3.84
C ALA A 21 -2.66 13.22 3.93
N TRP A 22 -3.16 12.36 4.81
CA TRP A 22 -4.58 11.96 4.87
C TRP A 22 -5.55 13.15 4.97
N PRO A 23 -5.33 14.14 5.87
CA PRO A 23 -6.25 15.27 5.98
C PRO A 23 -6.32 16.08 4.68
N GLY A 24 -5.16 16.34 4.05
CA GLY A 24 -5.09 17.05 2.77
C GLY A 24 -5.72 16.24 1.62
N ALA A 25 -5.47 14.94 1.58
CA ALA A 25 -6.03 14.05 0.57
C ALA A 25 -7.57 13.96 0.67
N TRP A 26 -8.12 14.03 1.88
CA TRP A 26 -9.56 14.06 2.11
C TRP A 26 -10.17 15.40 1.68
N SER A 27 -9.58 16.53 2.09
CA SER A 27 -10.05 17.86 1.69
C SER A 27 -10.04 18.04 0.17
N LEU A 28 -8.96 17.66 -0.49
CA LEU A 28 -8.86 17.74 -1.95
C LEU A 28 -9.85 16.82 -2.67
N TYR A 29 -10.16 15.66 -2.09
CA TYR A 29 -11.18 14.76 -2.63
C TYR A 29 -12.58 15.35 -2.47
N ALA A 30 -12.90 15.90 -1.30
CA ALA A 30 -14.19 16.55 -1.04
C ALA A 30 -14.44 17.76 -1.95
N LEU A 31 -13.38 18.49 -2.31
CA LEU A 31 -13.42 19.61 -3.26
C LEU A 31 -13.44 19.16 -4.73
N GLY A 32 -13.42 17.86 -5.03
CA GLY A 32 -13.39 17.34 -6.40
C GLY A 32 -12.06 17.54 -7.14
N LEU A 33 -11.01 18.00 -6.45
CA LEU A 33 -9.68 18.23 -7.01
C LEU A 33 -8.84 16.95 -7.12
N ARG A 34 -9.32 15.84 -6.52
CA ARG A 34 -8.73 14.50 -6.65
C ARG A 34 -9.78 13.51 -7.12
N SER A 35 -9.34 12.59 -7.97
CA SER A 35 -10.19 11.47 -8.40
C SER A 35 -10.36 10.43 -7.28
N GLN A 36 -11.39 9.60 -7.43
CA GLN A 36 -11.61 8.45 -6.55
C GLN A 36 -10.39 7.52 -6.50
N THR A 37 -9.73 7.27 -7.63
CA THR A 37 -8.51 6.45 -7.70
C THR A 37 -7.37 7.07 -6.88
N GLN A 38 -7.18 8.39 -6.98
CA GLN A 38 -6.14 9.09 -6.24
C GLN A 38 -6.38 9.09 -4.72
N HIS A 39 -7.63 9.25 -4.29
CA HIS A 39 -8.00 9.14 -2.87
C HIS A 39 -7.87 7.68 -2.39
N GLY A 40 -8.34 6.73 -3.21
CA GLY A 40 -8.23 5.30 -2.97
C GLY A 40 -6.80 4.80 -2.81
N ASN A 41 -5.85 5.33 -3.58
CA ASN A 41 -4.43 4.98 -3.46
C ASN A 41 -3.84 5.39 -2.10
N VAL A 42 -4.20 6.56 -1.58
CA VAL A 42 -3.74 7.01 -0.25
C VAL A 42 -4.37 6.14 0.83
N ARG A 43 -5.67 5.84 0.72
CA ARG A 43 -6.36 4.94 1.66
C ARG A 43 -5.75 3.55 1.63
N GLY A 44 -5.54 3.01 0.43
CA GLY A 44 -4.96 1.69 0.21
C GLY A 44 -3.58 1.56 0.84
N ALA A 45 -2.73 2.59 0.75
CA ALA A 45 -1.43 2.60 1.40
C ALA A 45 -1.51 2.50 2.94
N VAL A 46 -2.48 3.18 3.56
CA VAL A 46 -2.72 3.11 5.01
C VAL A 46 -3.25 1.73 5.41
N GLU A 47 -4.33 1.29 4.76
CA GLU A 47 -5.01 0.02 5.06
C GLU A 47 -4.11 -1.20 4.81
N GLN A 48 -3.30 -1.17 3.75
CA GLN A 48 -2.34 -2.22 3.45
C GLN A 48 -1.34 -2.41 4.60
N TYR A 49 -0.84 -1.32 5.18
CA TYR A 49 0.08 -1.42 6.31
C TYR A 49 -0.61 -2.02 7.54
N HIS A 50 -1.85 -1.61 7.83
CA HIS A 50 -2.64 -2.23 8.91
C HIS A 50 -2.87 -3.72 8.68
N ALA A 51 -3.28 -4.11 7.47
CA ALA A 51 -3.48 -5.52 7.11
C ALA A 51 -2.22 -6.37 7.34
N LEU A 52 -1.02 -5.83 7.06
CA LEU A 52 0.25 -6.51 7.37
C LEU A 52 0.53 -6.62 8.87
N GLN A 53 0.19 -5.61 9.68
CA GLN A 53 0.38 -5.68 11.14
C GLN A 53 -0.56 -6.71 11.78
N HIS A 54 -1.79 -6.81 11.27
CA HIS A 54 -2.80 -7.76 11.74
C HIS A 54 -2.66 -9.17 11.14
N ARG A 55 -1.60 -9.43 10.35
CA ARG A 55 -1.35 -10.71 9.65
C ARG A 55 -2.51 -11.15 8.74
N LEU A 56 -3.27 -10.18 8.23
CA LEU A 56 -4.35 -10.40 7.27
C LEU A 56 -3.83 -10.45 5.82
N TRP A 57 -2.60 -9.97 5.60
CA TRP A 57 -1.95 -9.93 4.30
C TRP A 57 -0.45 -10.22 4.44
N PHE A 58 0.17 -10.70 3.37
CA PHE A 58 1.60 -10.90 3.20
C PHE A 58 2.01 -10.55 1.75
N TYR A 59 3.29 -10.31 1.51
CA TYR A 59 3.85 -10.09 0.18
C TYR A 59 4.56 -11.34 -0.32
N GLY A 60 4.09 -11.86 -1.46
CA GLY A 60 4.74 -12.96 -2.17
C GLY A 60 5.52 -12.48 -3.39
N LEU A 61 6.73 -12.98 -3.57
CA LEU A 61 7.44 -12.94 -4.85
C LEU A 61 7.17 -14.24 -5.61
N LEU A 62 6.59 -14.12 -6.80
CA LEU A 62 6.41 -15.20 -7.76
C LEU A 62 7.45 -15.05 -8.87
N THR A 63 8.15 -16.13 -9.17
CA THR A 63 9.15 -16.18 -10.23
C THR A 63 8.79 -17.34 -11.15
N ALA A 64 8.66 -17.07 -12.44
CA ALA A 64 8.47 -18.10 -13.45
C ALA A 64 9.84 -18.48 -14.04
N GLN A 65 10.03 -19.76 -14.34
CA GLN A 65 11.17 -20.27 -15.10
C GLN A 65 10.65 -20.93 -16.37
N VAL A 66 11.44 -20.89 -17.44
CA VAL A 66 11.13 -21.63 -18.67
C VAL A 66 11.13 -23.12 -18.34
N GLY A 67 10.06 -23.82 -18.68
CA GLY A 67 10.00 -25.28 -18.60
C GLY A 67 11.04 -25.86 -19.54
N GLN A 68 11.92 -26.71 -19.02
CA GLN A 68 12.78 -27.53 -19.86
C GLN A 68 11.92 -28.72 -20.32
N ASP A 69 11.37 -28.60 -21.52
CA ASP A 69 10.77 -29.70 -22.28
C ASP A 69 11.88 -30.46 -23.03
#